data_AF-A0A6P6GF75-F1
#
_entry.id   AF-A0A6P6GF75-F1
#
_cell.length_a   1.000
_cell.length_b   1.000
_cell.length_c   1.000
_cell.angle_alpha   90.00
_cell.angle_beta   90.00
_cell.angle_gamma   90.00
#
_symmetry.space_group_name_H-M   'P 1'
#
loop_
_entity.id
_entity.type
_entity.pdbx_description
1 polymer ?
#
loop_
_entity_poly.entity_id
_entity_poly.type
_entity_poly.pdbx_seq_one_letter_code
_entity_poly.pdbx_strand_id
1 'polypeptide(L)'
;MLHRRVQNIRHLFGIISRNYVANLSGTSKHSCGWYSTGFVPTELPRKLKKFERKPLVRSFNELKREARLRKRERQKAHEVTLQPPENGLVIKELIPVAQKVYAARSILFSCVSKVVKSIAIYSCSLCGEVHVGHPPHKIRTCDVTGSPASKEHSWKRGGMESVLPLVESFHLYDRIGRAVSHNEQLLVDRIPAIVELCVQAGVNIPEYPTRRRTFPVYSVAGRIIDFERRFPKGDFPGKDVNTYGFWENISSKDKMSLDLLSEDIHAVAVQGMEAWEILRSGALRLMEKYVVQTCGYCSEVQVGPKGHKVRNCQAYKHQMKDGQHAWQEATVDDILPPVYVWHVLDPRGDKPLEHSLKRYYGRLPAVVETFAQAGAHVSENYASLIREDIAVPEVDEEKWVV
;
A
#
# COMPACT_ATOMS: atom_id res chain seq x y z
N MET A 1 30.50 -19.35 -3.57
CA MET A 1 30.21 -17.94 -3.25
C MET A 1 29.32 -17.40 -4.35
N LEU A 2 28.00 -17.37 -4.13
CA LEU A 2 27.03 -16.97 -5.16
C LEU A 2 26.80 -15.46 -5.06
N HIS A 3 27.13 -14.76 -6.15
CA HIS A 3 26.92 -13.33 -6.29
C HIS A 3 25.45 -12.96 -6.05
N ARG A 4 25.25 -11.97 -5.18
CA ARG A 4 24.00 -11.26 -4.94
C ARG A 4 23.50 -10.68 -6.28
N ARG A 5 22.61 -11.36 -6.99
CA ARG A 5 21.94 -10.81 -8.18
C ARG A 5 21.02 -9.69 -7.71
N VAL A 6 21.48 -8.46 -7.90
CA VAL A 6 20.72 -7.23 -7.71
C VAL A 6 19.51 -7.30 -8.64
N GLN A 7 18.31 -7.43 -8.09
CA GLN A 7 17.07 -7.26 -8.84
C GLN A 7 17.00 -5.80 -9.28
N ASN A 8 17.24 -5.57 -10.57
CA ASN A 8 17.12 -4.25 -11.18
C ASN A 8 15.64 -3.85 -11.20
N ILE A 9 15.31 -2.80 -10.43
CA ILE A 9 13.99 -2.21 -10.13
C ILE A 9 13.23 -1.69 -11.38
N ARG A 10 13.76 -1.88 -12.60
CA ARG A 10 13.30 -1.17 -13.80
C ARG A 10 12.28 -1.89 -14.68
N HIS A 11 11.89 -3.14 -14.41
CA HIS A 11 11.20 -3.95 -15.43
C HIS A 11 9.73 -4.34 -15.13
N LEU A 12 9.07 -3.69 -14.16
CA LEU A 12 7.74 -4.10 -13.66
C LEU A 12 6.59 -3.15 -14.08
N PHE A 13 6.68 -2.59 -15.29
CA PHE A 13 5.65 -1.72 -15.85
C PHE A 13 4.95 -2.35 -17.07
N GLY A 14 3.71 -2.77 -16.83
CA GLY A 14 2.64 -2.84 -17.83
C GLY A 14 2.33 -4.24 -18.39
N ILE A 15 1.01 -4.47 -18.57
CA ILE A 15 0.32 -5.21 -19.67
C ILE A 15 -0.61 -6.34 -19.20
N ILE A 16 -1.81 -6.62 -19.74
CA ILE A 16 -2.90 -5.93 -20.48
C ILE A 16 -4.16 -6.80 -20.28
N SER A 17 -5.36 -6.21 -20.44
CA SER A 17 -6.68 -6.88 -20.53
C SER A 17 -7.30 -6.83 -21.94
N ARG A 18 -8.28 -7.71 -22.21
CA ARG A 18 -9.46 -7.55 -23.12
C ARG A 18 -10.51 -8.62 -22.74
N ASN A 19 -11.85 -8.50 -22.77
CA ASN A 19 -12.85 -7.61 -23.39
C ASN A 19 -14.15 -7.59 -22.55
N TYR A 20 -14.91 -6.48 -22.52
CA TYR A 20 -16.31 -6.34 -23.03
C TYR A 20 -16.98 -5.05 -22.51
N VAL A 21 -17.82 -4.45 -23.36
CA VAL A 21 -18.43 -3.12 -23.29
C VAL A 21 -19.96 -3.22 -23.14
N ALA A 22 -20.55 -2.19 -22.49
CA ALA A 22 -21.97 -1.78 -22.46
C ALA A 22 -22.95 -2.68 -21.67
N ASN A 23 -23.85 -2.22 -20.78
CA ASN A 23 -24.54 -0.93 -20.65
C ASN A 23 -24.84 -0.58 -19.17
N LEU A 24 -24.86 0.73 -18.88
CA LEU A 24 -25.35 1.37 -17.65
C LEU A 24 -26.81 1.82 -17.84
N SER A 25 -27.69 1.48 -16.91
CA SER A 25 -28.86 2.30 -16.48
C SER A 25 -29.65 1.55 -15.39
N GLY A 26 -29.96 2.22 -14.28
CA GLY A 26 -30.86 1.68 -13.25
C GLY A 26 -30.55 2.15 -11.84
N THR A 27 -31.18 3.25 -11.46
CA THR A 27 -31.16 3.96 -10.18
C THR A 27 -31.58 3.18 -8.92
N SER A 28 -31.11 3.68 -7.77
CA SER A 28 -31.89 3.94 -6.54
C SER A 28 -31.79 2.98 -5.32
N LYS A 29 -31.03 3.50 -4.33
CA LYS A 29 -31.38 3.77 -2.91
C LYS A 29 -31.15 2.73 -1.80
N HIS A 30 -30.68 3.31 -0.69
CA HIS A 30 -30.62 2.88 0.71
C HIS A 30 -29.40 2.05 1.15
N SER A 31 -28.31 2.73 1.54
CA SER A 31 -27.32 2.18 2.47
C SER A 31 -27.35 2.97 3.78
N CYS A 32 -27.75 2.28 4.84
CA CYS A 32 -27.84 2.76 6.22
C CYS A 32 -26.47 3.21 6.72
N GLY A 33 -26.38 4.48 7.14
CA GLY A 33 -25.18 5.11 7.67
C GLY A 33 -24.84 4.57 9.05
N TRP A 34 -23.61 4.05 9.18
CA TRP A 34 -22.99 3.82 10.48
C TRP A 34 -21.89 4.86 10.61
N TYR A 35 -22.27 5.99 11.21
CA TYR A 35 -21.36 7.04 11.64
C TYR A 35 -20.41 6.45 12.68
N SER A 36 -19.13 6.28 12.34
CA SER A 36 -18.08 6.27 13.34
C SER A 36 -17.70 7.71 13.63
N THR A 37 -17.96 8.09 14.87
CA THR A 37 -17.68 9.35 15.53
C THR A 37 -16.29 9.89 15.19
N GLY A 38 -16.26 11.15 14.76
CA GLY A 38 -15.06 11.85 14.34
C GLY A 38 -14.02 11.94 15.46
N PHE A 39 -12.85 11.36 15.20
CA PHE A 39 -11.61 11.88 15.73
C PHE A 39 -11.14 12.91 14.72
N VAL A 40 -11.28 14.21 15.02
CA VAL A 40 -10.54 15.24 14.31
C VAL A 40 -9.07 15.05 14.68
N PRO A 41 -8.15 14.70 13.77
CA PRO A 41 -6.75 14.65 14.11
C PRO A 41 -6.27 16.10 14.27
N THR A 42 -6.18 16.59 15.51
CA THR A 42 -5.57 17.89 15.79
C THR A 42 -4.05 17.86 15.51
N GLU A 43 -3.46 16.66 15.43
CA GLU A 43 -2.03 16.47 15.18
C GLU A 43 -1.76 16.04 13.73
N LEU A 44 -0.87 16.78 13.06
CA LEU A 44 -0.39 16.43 11.73
C LEU A 44 0.37 15.08 11.76
N PRO A 45 0.31 14.29 10.67
CA PRO A 45 1.02 13.02 10.57
C PRO A 45 2.53 13.18 10.85
N ARG A 46 3.01 12.40 11.82
CA ARG A 46 4.40 12.35 12.24
C ARG A 46 5.09 11.10 11.71
N LYS A 47 6.34 11.26 11.27
CA LYS A 47 7.23 10.13 10.96
C LYS A 47 7.59 9.37 12.24
N LEU A 48 7.24 8.08 12.28
CA LEU A 48 7.62 7.19 13.38
C LEU A 48 9.15 7.06 13.48
N LYS A 49 9.67 7.01 14.70
CA LYS A 49 11.10 6.74 14.93
C LYS A 49 11.42 5.27 14.66
N LYS A 50 12.66 4.97 14.28
CA LYS A 50 13.11 3.60 13.94
C LYS A 50 12.89 2.55 15.05
N PHE A 51 12.81 2.98 16.31
CA PHE A 51 12.58 2.10 17.46
C PHE A 51 11.12 2.02 17.90
N GLU A 52 10.27 2.93 17.41
CA GLU A 52 8.86 2.95 17.73
C GLU A 52 8.15 1.85 16.95
N ARG A 53 7.27 1.13 17.64
CA ARG A 53 6.40 0.14 17.00
C ARG A 53 5.22 0.86 16.37
N LYS A 54 4.81 0.45 15.17
CA LYS A 54 3.56 0.88 14.54
C LYS A 54 2.37 0.65 15.50
N PRO A 55 1.42 1.60 15.58
CA PRO A 55 0.19 1.42 16.36
C PRO A 55 -0.53 0.11 15.99
N LEU A 56 -1.09 -0.57 16.98
CA LEU A 56 -1.91 -1.75 16.74
C LEU A 56 -3.32 -1.32 16.34
N VAL A 57 -3.88 -1.96 15.31
CA VAL A 57 -5.28 -1.73 14.88
C VAL A 57 -6.27 -2.08 16.00
N ARG A 58 -5.99 -3.16 16.73
CA ARG A 58 -6.78 -3.62 17.89
C ARG A 58 -5.98 -3.58 19.17
N SER A 59 -6.66 -3.39 20.29
CA SER A 59 -5.98 -3.31 21.59
C SER A 59 -5.34 -4.65 21.94
N PHE A 60 -4.24 -4.59 22.71
CA PHE A 60 -3.55 -5.80 23.17
C PHE A 60 -4.43 -6.72 24.02
N ASN A 61 -5.38 -6.15 24.76
CA ASN A 61 -6.32 -6.90 25.61
C ASN A 61 -7.34 -7.68 24.78
N GLU A 62 -7.86 -7.09 23.70
CA GLU A 62 -8.75 -7.77 22.75
C GLU A 62 -8.04 -8.92 22.05
N LEU A 63 -6.81 -8.69 21.55
CA LEU A 63 -6.00 -9.74 20.92
C LEU A 63 -5.74 -10.92 21.88
N LYS A 64 -5.45 -10.63 23.15
CA LYS A 64 -5.31 -11.66 24.20
C LYS A 64 -6.60 -12.43 24.44
N ARG A 65 -7.74 -11.73 24.51
CA ARG A 65 -9.06 -12.34 24.73
C ARG A 65 -9.41 -13.29 23.58
N GLU A 66 -9.26 -12.85 22.34
CA GLU A 66 -9.50 -13.68 21.15
C GLU A 66 -8.58 -14.90 21.11
N ALA A 67 -7.29 -14.74 21.42
CA ALA A 67 -6.34 -15.86 21.44
C ALA A 67 -6.75 -16.93 22.48
N ARG A 68 -7.22 -16.51 23.66
CA ARG A 68 -7.73 -17.43 24.71
C ARG A 68 -8.99 -18.15 24.24
N LEU A 69 -9.93 -17.46 23.59
CA LEU A 69 -11.13 -18.07 23.03
C LEU A 69 -10.78 -19.09 21.93
N ARG A 70 -9.92 -18.72 20.96
CA ARG A 70 -9.43 -19.64 19.92
C ARG A 70 -8.76 -20.88 20.52
N LYS A 71 -8.00 -20.73 21.61
CA LYS A 71 -7.37 -21.86 22.31
C LYS A 71 -8.42 -22.80 22.92
N ARG A 72 -9.47 -22.26 23.56
CA ARG A 72 -10.59 -23.06 24.11
C ARG A 72 -11.36 -23.78 23.03
N GLU A 73 -11.68 -23.11 21.92
CA GLU A 73 -12.39 -23.74 20.80
C GLU A 73 -11.58 -24.88 20.17
N ARG A 74 -10.26 -24.74 20.04
CA ARG A 74 -9.39 -25.82 19.55
C ARG A 74 -9.41 -27.07 20.43
N GLN A 75 -9.66 -26.94 21.74
CA GLN A 75 -9.74 -28.08 22.66
C GLN A 75 -11.00 -28.92 22.47
N LYS A 76 -12.07 -28.33 21.93
CA LYS A 76 -13.33 -29.04 21.72
C LYS A 76 -13.27 -30.05 20.56
N ALA A 77 -12.26 -29.98 19.68
CA ALA A 77 -12.08 -30.87 18.53
C ALA A 77 -13.30 -31.02 17.58
N HIS A 78 -14.22 -30.05 17.59
CA HIS A 78 -15.34 -30.01 16.66
C HIS A 78 -14.91 -29.43 15.31
N GLU A 79 -15.68 -29.75 14.28
CA GLU A 79 -15.56 -29.13 12.97
C GLU A 79 -16.07 -27.69 13.01
N VAL A 80 -15.25 -26.76 12.51
CA VAL A 80 -15.59 -25.35 12.38
C VAL A 80 -15.72 -25.02 10.90
N THR A 81 -16.93 -24.64 10.49
CA THR A 81 -17.21 -24.10 9.16
C THR A 81 -16.62 -22.69 9.06
N LEU A 82 -15.61 -22.55 8.20
CA LEU A 82 -14.99 -21.25 7.92
C LEU A 82 -15.82 -20.47 6.89
N GLN A 83 -15.82 -19.15 7.01
CA GLN A 83 -16.45 -18.27 6.02
C GLN A 83 -15.45 -17.88 4.92
N PRO A 84 -15.91 -17.51 3.71
CA PRO A 84 -15.02 -16.88 2.74
C PRO A 84 -14.45 -15.55 3.30
N PRO A 85 -13.15 -15.25 3.11
CA PRO A 85 -12.18 -15.96 2.28
C PRO A 85 -11.33 -17.00 3.04
N GLU A 86 -11.58 -17.19 4.34
CA GLU A 86 -10.84 -18.09 5.24
C GLU A 86 -11.00 -19.56 4.85
N ASN A 87 -12.17 -19.93 4.32
CA ASN A 87 -12.43 -21.26 3.76
C ASN A 87 -11.83 -21.48 2.36
N GLY A 88 -11.10 -20.50 1.82
CA GLY A 88 -10.41 -20.61 0.54
C GLY A 88 -11.22 -20.23 -0.69
N LEU A 89 -12.52 -20.02 -0.54
CA LEU A 89 -13.35 -19.48 -1.59
C LEU A 89 -13.09 -17.98 -1.76
N VAL A 90 -13.36 -17.47 -2.95
CA VAL A 90 -13.33 -16.03 -3.26
C VAL A 90 -14.70 -15.43 -2.95
N ILE A 91 -14.73 -14.21 -2.41
CA ILE A 91 -15.97 -13.46 -2.19
C ILE A 91 -16.38 -12.82 -3.52
N LYS A 92 -17.43 -13.35 -4.16
CA LYS A 92 -17.84 -12.93 -5.52
C LYS A 92 -18.16 -11.44 -5.61
N GLU A 93 -18.74 -10.89 -4.55
CA GLU A 93 -19.14 -9.48 -4.43
C GLU A 93 -17.93 -8.53 -4.43
N LEU A 94 -16.75 -9.02 -4.03
CA LEU A 94 -15.51 -8.24 -3.98
C LEU A 94 -14.66 -8.35 -5.25
N ILE A 95 -14.96 -9.28 -6.17
CA ILE A 95 -14.22 -9.42 -7.42
C ILE A 95 -14.25 -8.12 -8.26
N PRO A 96 -15.42 -7.47 -8.47
CA PRO A 96 -15.44 -6.21 -9.22
C PRO A 96 -14.67 -5.08 -8.52
N VAL A 97 -14.64 -5.07 -7.19
CA VAL A 97 -13.85 -4.11 -6.42
C VAL A 97 -12.36 -4.33 -6.66
N ALA A 98 -11.90 -5.58 -6.58
CA ALA A 98 -10.51 -5.94 -6.84
C ALA A 98 -10.07 -5.61 -8.27
N GLN A 99 -10.92 -5.83 -9.27
CA GLN A 99 -10.66 -5.44 -10.65
C GLN A 99 -10.53 -3.91 -10.80
N LYS A 100 -11.42 -3.13 -10.18
CA LYS A 100 -11.33 -1.66 -10.19
C LYS A 100 -10.05 -1.17 -9.52
N VAL A 101 -9.69 -1.72 -8.36
CA VAL A 101 -8.43 -1.39 -7.65
C VAL A 101 -7.22 -1.70 -8.53
N TYR A 102 -7.19 -2.87 -9.17
CA TYR A 102 -6.10 -3.27 -10.05
C TYR A 102 -5.97 -2.33 -11.27
N ALA A 103 -7.08 -1.96 -11.90
CA ALA A 103 -7.09 -1.01 -13.02
C ALA A 103 -6.68 0.40 -12.59
N ALA A 104 -7.21 0.90 -11.48
CA ALA A 104 -6.90 2.22 -10.93
C ALA A 104 -5.41 2.37 -10.61
N ARG A 105 -4.76 1.30 -10.15
CA ARG A 105 -3.31 1.29 -9.94
C ARG A 105 -2.55 1.65 -11.22
N SER A 106 -2.87 1.02 -12.34
CA SER A 106 -2.17 1.29 -13.61
C SER A 106 -2.38 2.72 -14.09
N ILE A 107 -3.60 3.24 -13.95
CA ILE A 107 -3.92 4.64 -14.26
C ILE A 107 -3.11 5.58 -13.38
N LEU A 108 -3.14 5.39 -12.06
CA LEU A 108 -2.42 6.21 -11.10
C LEU A 108 -0.93 6.29 -11.41
N PHE A 109 -0.30 5.13 -11.62
CA PHE A 109 1.14 5.05 -11.91
C PHE A 109 1.47 5.79 -13.22
N SER A 110 0.62 5.65 -14.24
CA SER A 110 0.79 6.37 -15.50
C SER A 110 0.63 7.89 -15.33
N CYS A 111 -0.41 8.33 -14.62
CA CYS A 111 -0.65 9.75 -14.33
C CYS A 111 0.54 10.37 -13.57
N VAL A 112 1.01 9.72 -12.50
CA VAL A 112 2.18 10.19 -11.75
C VAL A 112 3.39 10.29 -12.66
N SER A 113 3.69 9.25 -13.45
CA SER A 113 4.84 9.25 -14.37
C SER A 113 4.82 10.39 -15.39
N LYS A 114 3.64 10.89 -15.76
CA LYS A 114 3.50 12.08 -16.63
C LYS A 114 3.68 13.37 -15.83
N VAL A 115 2.98 13.53 -14.71
CA VAL A 115 3.00 14.77 -13.91
C VAL A 115 4.38 15.07 -13.31
N VAL A 116 5.12 14.05 -12.86
CA VAL A 116 6.48 14.24 -12.30
C VAL A 116 7.52 14.77 -13.32
N LYS A 117 7.20 14.75 -14.62
CA LYS A 117 8.06 15.37 -15.65
C LYS A 117 7.90 16.89 -15.69
N SER A 118 6.72 17.38 -15.31
CA SER A 118 6.37 18.81 -15.34
C SER A 118 6.56 19.46 -13.98
N ILE A 119 6.31 18.72 -12.90
CA ILE A 119 6.40 19.23 -11.52
C ILE A 119 7.66 18.73 -10.85
N ALA A 120 8.37 19.65 -10.22
CA ALA A 120 9.59 19.36 -9.53
C ALA A 120 9.36 18.53 -8.26
N ILE A 121 10.05 17.39 -8.12
CA ILE A 121 10.10 16.65 -6.86
C ILE A 121 11.53 16.67 -6.34
N TYR A 122 11.65 16.94 -5.05
CA TYR A 122 12.90 16.94 -4.32
C TYR A 122 12.86 15.91 -3.20
N SER A 123 13.96 15.18 -3.02
CA SER A 123 14.17 14.32 -1.88
C SER A 123 15.48 14.68 -1.17
N CYS A 124 15.43 14.73 0.15
CA CYS A 124 16.60 15.02 0.96
C CYS A 124 17.54 13.82 0.96
N SER A 125 18.80 14.03 0.55
CA SER A 125 19.81 12.97 0.42
C SER A 125 20.18 12.28 1.73
N LEU A 126 19.87 12.92 2.87
CA LEU A 126 20.20 12.43 4.20
C LEU A 126 18.99 11.75 4.87
N CYS A 127 17.90 12.48 5.09
CA CYS A 127 16.77 11.99 5.87
C CYS A 127 15.62 11.39 5.05
N GLY A 128 15.67 11.56 3.72
CA GLY A 128 14.63 11.12 2.79
C GLY A 128 13.30 11.88 2.91
N GLU A 129 13.29 13.08 3.53
CA GLU A 129 12.13 13.98 3.44
C GLU A 129 11.90 14.37 1.97
N VAL A 130 10.64 14.47 1.58
CA VAL A 130 10.22 14.75 0.20
C VAL A 130 9.52 16.11 0.17
N HIS A 131 9.77 16.86 -0.89
CA HIS A 131 9.07 18.09 -1.20
C HIS A 131 8.63 18.06 -2.66
N VAL A 132 7.44 18.59 -2.91
CA VAL A 132 6.85 18.71 -4.25
C VAL A 132 6.75 20.19 -4.54
N GLY A 133 7.16 20.62 -5.73
CA GLY A 133 7.22 22.02 -6.14
C GLY A 133 8.64 22.59 -6.13
N HIS A 134 8.80 23.74 -6.78
CA HIS A 134 10.02 24.54 -6.78
C HIS A 134 9.68 25.97 -6.36
N PRO A 135 10.53 26.64 -5.56
CA PRO A 135 11.73 26.13 -4.89
C PRO A 135 11.43 25.24 -3.68
N PRO A 136 12.36 24.34 -3.29
CA PRO A 136 12.13 23.48 -2.13
C PRO A 136 12.08 24.27 -0.81
N HIS A 137 11.34 23.74 0.17
CA HIS A 137 11.16 24.41 1.46
C HIS A 137 12.47 24.59 2.24
N LYS A 138 12.48 25.61 3.10
CA LYS A 138 13.58 25.92 4.04
C LYS A 138 13.31 25.48 5.47
N ILE A 139 12.26 24.69 5.70
CA ILE A 139 11.93 24.13 7.01
C ILE A 139 13.07 23.24 7.53
N ARG A 140 13.64 23.61 8.69
CA ARG A 140 14.78 22.95 9.35
C ARG A 140 14.37 21.72 10.16
N THR A 141 14.12 20.60 9.49
CA THR A 141 13.68 19.32 10.11
C THR A 141 14.60 18.14 9.83
N CYS A 142 15.76 18.35 9.21
CA CYS A 142 16.71 17.28 8.92
C CYS A 142 17.38 16.81 10.22
N ASP A 143 16.93 15.66 10.74
CA ASP A 143 17.40 15.11 12.02
C ASP A 143 17.81 13.63 11.87
N VAL A 144 18.91 13.41 11.15
CA VAL A 144 19.54 12.10 11.00
C VAL A 144 21.06 12.21 11.16
N THR A 145 21.73 11.09 11.38
CA THR A 145 23.20 11.04 11.40
C THR A 145 23.77 11.61 10.10
N GLY A 146 24.63 12.63 10.21
CA GLY A 146 25.20 13.35 9.06
C GLY A 146 24.45 14.63 8.67
N SER A 147 23.33 14.96 9.32
CA SER A 147 22.64 16.24 9.14
C SER A 147 23.51 17.43 9.61
N PRO A 148 23.42 18.59 8.92
CA PRO A 148 24.13 19.80 9.35
C PRO A 148 23.58 20.32 10.69
N ALA A 149 24.38 21.10 11.41
CA ALA A 149 23.96 21.73 12.66
C ALA A 149 22.73 22.66 12.48
N SER A 150 22.58 23.24 11.28
CA SER A 150 21.40 24.06 10.92
C SER A 150 20.11 23.24 10.74
N LYS A 151 20.19 21.90 10.70
CA LYS A 151 19.08 20.99 10.40
C LYS A 151 18.40 21.24 9.04
N GLU A 152 19.10 21.91 8.13
CA GLU A 152 18.65 22.15 6.77
C GLU A 152 18.75 20.88 5.92
N HIS A 153 17.89 20.80 4.90
CA HIS A 153 17.85 19.65 4.01
C HIS A 153 18.77 19.82 2.82
N SER A 154 19.45 18.73 2.44
CA SER A 154 20.26 18.67 1.23
C SER A 154 19.43 18.05 0.09
N TRP A 155 18.77 18.90 -0.68
CA TRP A 155 17.82 18.49 -1.72
C TRP A 155 18.52 17.92 -2.96
N LYS A 156 17.98 16.81 -3.47
CA LYS A 156 18.28 16.24 -4.79
C LYS A 156 16.99 16.05 -5.56
N ARG A 157 17.06 15.96 -6.89
CA ARG A 157 15.88 15.60 -7.71
C ARG A 157 15.41 14.19 -7.32
N GLY A 158 14.15 14.10 -6.90
CA GLY A 158 13.46 12.84 -6.61
C GLY A 158 12.67 12.35 -7.81
N GLY A 159 12.40 11.04 -7.86
CA GLY A 159 11.57 10.40 -8.87
C GLY A 159 10.19 10.00 -8.36
N MET A 160 9.51 9.20 -9.16
CA MET A 160 8.19 8.64 -8.87
C MET A 160 8.15 7.86 -7.54
N GLU A 161 9.21 7.11 -7.24
CA GLU A 161 9.35 6.32 -6.03
C GLU A 161 9.38 7.17 -4.75
N SER A 162 9.72 8.45 -4.85
CA SER A 162 9.67 9.40 -3.74
C SER A 162 8.23 9.81 -3.40
N VAL A 163 7.33 9.75 -4.38
CA VAL A 163 5.93 10.15 -4.25
C VAL A 163 5.02 8.95 -3.98
N LEU A 164 5.30 7.84 -4.66
CA LEU A 164 4.52 6.59 -4.62
C LEU A 164 5.44 5.41 -4.32
N PRO A 165 5.87 5.25 -3.05
CA PRO A 165 6.66 4.11 -2.64
C PRO A 165 5.88 2.80 -2.86
N LEU A 166 6.56 1.82 -3.45
CA LEU A 166 6.02 0.49 -3.66
C LEU A 166 6.29 -0.38 -2.42
N VAL A 167 5.23 -0.96 -1.88
CA VAL A 167 5.31 -2.01 -0.86
C VAL A 167 5.02 -3.34 -1.53
N GLU A 168 5.87 -4.32 -1.28
CA GLU A 168 5.76 -5.66 -1.84
C GLU A 168 5.28 -6.67 -0.80
N SER A 169 4.73 -7.76 -1.29
CA SER A 169 4.37 -8.97 -0.55
C SER A 169 4.89 -10.18 -1.33
N PHE A 170 5.20 -11.28 -0.64
CA PHE A 170 5.35 -12.54 -1.35
C PHE A 170 4.02 -12.96 -1.96
N HIS A 171 4.08 -13.40 -3.21
CA HIS A 171 2.95 -13.98 -3.91
C HIS A 171 2.60 -15.34 -3.32
N LEU A 172 1.31 -15.57 -3.02
CA LEU A 172 0.84 -16.84 -2.50
C LEU A 172 0.04 -17.62 -3.54
N TYR A 173 0.67 -18.67 -4.10
CA TYR A 173 -0.06 -19.63 -4.93
C TYR A 173 -1.23 -20.27 -4.16
N ASP A 174 -1.06 -20.59 -2.88
CA ASP A 174 -2.17 -21.07 -2.02
C ASP A 174 -2.23 -20.25 -0.72
N ARG A 175 -3.21 -19.35 -0.62
CA ARG A 175 -3.46 -18.50 0.57
C ARG A 175 -3.66 -19.28 1.86
N ILE A 176 -4.27 -20.47 1.79
CA ILE A 176 -4.52 -21.30 2.97
C ILE A 176 -3.27 -22.09 3.38
N GLY A 177 -2.33 -22.21 2.44
CA GLY A 177 -1.12 -22.99 2.57
C GLY A 177 -0.20 -22.57 3.71
N ARG A 178 1.02 -23.11 3.64
CA ARG A 178 2.08 -22.70 4.57
C ARG A 178 2.54 -21.29 4.24
N ALA A 179 2.96 -20.56 5.26
CA ALA A 179 3.65 -19.29 5.06
C ALA A 179 5.00 -19.53 4.37
N VAL A 180 5.42 -18.60 3.51
CA VAL A 180 6.72 -18.62 2.83
C VAL A 180 7.84 -18.74 3.85
N SER A 181 8.65 -19.77 3.71
CA SER A 181 9.80 -20.05 4.57
C SER A 181 11.04 -19.25 4.15
N HIS A 182 12.02 -19.15 5.04
CA HIS A 182 13.27 -18.47 4.74
C HIS A 182 14.03 -19.11 3.57
N ASN A 183 13.98 -20.44 3.45
CA ASN A 183 14.75 -21.17 2.45
C ASN A 183 14.20 -20.99 1.02
N GLU A 184 12.89 -20.77 0.89
CA GLU A 184 12.24 -20.59 -0.42
C GLU A 184 12.08 -19.11 -0.80
N GLN A 185 12.61 -18.17 0.01
CA GLN A 185 12.43 -16.73 -0.18
C GLN A 185 12.92 -16.20 -1.54
N LEU A 186 13.94 -16.86 -2.12
CA LEU A 186 14.53 -16.46 -3.40
C LEU A 186 13.83 -17.12 -4.59
N LEU A 187 13.02 -18.13 -4.31
CA LEU A 187 12.22 -18.84 -5.31
C LEU A 187 10.87 -18.16 -5.46
N VAL A 188 10.25 -17.80 -4.33
CA VAL A 188 8.92 -17.18 -4.31
C VAL A 188 8.97 -15.73 -4.74
N ASP A 189 8.08 -15.40 -5.66
CA ASP A 189 8.00 -14.10 -6.27
C ASP A 189 7.50 -13.04 -5.29
N ARG A 190 8.02 -11.82 -5.43
CA ARG A 190 7.51 -10.64 -4.74
C ARG A 190 6.76 -9.78 -5.74
N ILE A 191 5.54 -9.40 -5.39
CA ILE A 191 4.70 -8.51 -6.19
C ILE A 191 4.18 -7.37 -5.31
N PRO A 192 3.74 -6.24 -5.88
CA PRO A 192 3.17 -5.16 -5.10
C PRO A 192 2.03 -5.66 -4.20
N ALA A 193 2.02 -5.30 -2.92
CA ALA A 193 1.08 -5.83 -1.93
C ALA A 193 -0.38 -5.57 -2.34
N ILE A 194 -0.65 -4.40 -2.93
CA ILE A 194 -1.98 -4.09 -3.48
C ILE A 194 -2.38 -5.01 -4.64
N VAL A 195 -1.43 -5.45 -5.46
CA VAL A 195 -1.67 -6.41 -6.54
C VAL A 195 -1.94 -7.80 -5.98
N GLU A 196 -1.13 -8.25 -5.00
CA GLU A 196 -1.40 -9.51 -4.30
C GLU A 196 -2.78 -9.50 -3.63
N LEU A 197 -3.19 -8.38 -3.02
CA LEU A 197 -4.54 -8.23 -2.44
C LEU A 197 -5.63 -8.42 -3.50
N CYS A 198 -5.48 -7.78 -4.67
CA CYS A 198 -6.42 -7.96 -5.79
C CYS A 198 -6.44 -9.41 -6.31
N VAL A 199 -5.27 -10.04 -6.43
CA VAL A 199 -5.14 -11.43 -6.86
C VAL A 199 -5.85 -12.35 -5.86
N GLN A 200 -5.64 -12.16 -4.57
CA GLN A 200 -6.34 -12.94 -3.53
C GLN A 200 -7.86 -12.71 -3.53
N ALA A 201 -8.28 -11.51 -3.92
CA ALA A 201 -9.68 -11.12 -4.07
C ALA A 201 -10.35 -11.55 -5.39
N GLY A 202 -9.63 -12.27 -6.27
CA GLY A 202 -10.20 -12.91 -7.45
C GLY A 202 -9.80 -12.30 -8.79
N VAL A 203 -8.89 -11.32 -8.82
CA VAL A 203 -8.25 -10.91 -10.07
C VAL A 203 -7.31 -12.02 -10.53
N ASN A 204 -7.43 -12.44 -11.79
CA ASN A 204 -6.56 -13.44 -12.37
C ASN A 204 -5.50 -12.74 -13.21
N ILE A 205 -4.24 -12.97 -12.85
CA ILE A 205 -3.06 -12.46 -13.55
C ILE A 205 -2.29 -13.70 -14.02
N PRO A 206 -2.17 -13.97 -15.33
CA PRO A 206 -1.50 -15.15 -15.83
C PRO A 206 -0.07 -15.33 -15.31
N GLU A 207 0.63 -14.22 -15.08
CA GLU A 207 1.99 -14.15 -14.55
C GLU A 207 2.08 -14.53 -13.07
N TYR A 208 0.98 -14.45 -12.32
CA TYR A 208 0.92 -14.75 -10.89
C TYR A 208 -0.31 -15.62 -10.60
N PRO A 209 -0.30 -16.90 -11.03
CA PRO A 209 -1.44 -17.76 -10.82
C PRO A 209 -1.60 -18.09 -9.34
N THR A 210 -2.85 -18.26 -8.93
CA THR A 210 -3.15 -18.66 -7.57
C THR A 210 -4.29 -19.67 -7.59
N ARG A 211 -4.23 -20.62 -6.67
CA ARG A 211 -5.18 -21.71 -6.57
C ARG A 211 -6.56 -21.17 -6.18
N ARG A 212 -7.52 -21.32 -7.09
CA ARG A 212 -8.95 -21.03 -6.86
C ARG A 212 -9.65 -22.32 -6.45
N ARG A 213 -10.14 -22.38 -5.21
CA ARG A 213 -10.95 -23.52 -4.75
C ARG A 213 -12.38 -23.37 -5.23
N THR A 214 -13.00 -24.51 -5.53
CA THR A 214 -14.44 -24.60 -5.82
C THR A 214 -15.20 -25.13 -4.61
N PHE A 215 -14.52 -25.91 -3.77
CA PHE A 215 -15.04 -26.42 -2.50
C PHE A 215 -14.33 -25.77 -1.30
N PRO A 216 -15.06 -25.43 -0.23
CA PRO A 216 -14.47 -24.84 0.96
C PRO A 216 -13.56 -25.84 1.70
N VAL A 217 -12.54 -25.31 2.37
CA VAL A 217 -11.78 -26.07 3.36
C VAL A 217 -12.44 -25.98 4.73
N TYR A 218 -12.24 -27.00 5.54
CA TYR A 218 -12.79 -27.10 6.90
C TYR A 218 -11.68 -27.07 7.94
N SER A 219 -11.98 -26.61 9.15
CA SER A 219 -11.03 -26.60 10.27
C SER A 219 -11.49 -27.56 11.35
N VAL A 220 -10.69 -28.59 11.65
CA VAL A 220 -10.94 -29.54 12.74
C VAL A 220 -9.80 -29.47 13.73
N ALA A 221 -10.10 -29.10 14.99
CA ALA A 221 -9.10 -28.89 16.05
C ALA A 221 -7.95 -27.94 15.64
N GLY A 222 -8.23 -26.97 14.75
CA GLY A 222 -7.23 -26.02 14.24
C GLY A 222 -6.33 -26.55 13.13
N ARG A 223 -6.57 -27.77 12.64
CA ARG A 223 -5.96 -28.31 11.41
C ARG A 223 -6.91 -28.10 10.25
N ILE A 224 -6.37 -27.64 9.12
CA ILE A 224 -7.14 -27.43 7.91
C ILE A 224 -7.24 -28.74 7.14
N ILE A 225 -8.46 -29.12 6.78
CA ILE A 225 -8.77 -30.27 5.93
C ILE A 225 -9.20 -29.74 4.57
N ASP A 226 -8.39 -30.03 3.56
CA ASP A 226 -8.64 -29.69 2.16
C ASP A 226 -9.00 -30.98 1.42
N PHE A 227 -10.30 -31.18 1.17
CA PHE A 227 -10.81 -32.38 0.50
C PHE A 227 -10.41 -32.45 -0.97
N GLU A 228 -10.33 -31.31 -1.68
CA GLU A 228 -9.82 -31.28 -3.07
C GLU A 228 -8.37 -31.79 -3.14
N ARG A 229 -7.55 -31.47 -2.13
CA ARG A 229 -6.17 -31.96 -2.06
C ARG A 229 -6.08 -33.45 -1.73
N ARG A 230 -7.00 -33.96 -0.90
CA ARG A 230 -7.04 -35.38 -0.51
C ARG A 230 -7.65 -36.28 -1.59
N PHE A 231 -8.63 -35.77 -2.34
CA PHE A 231 -9.34 -36.50 -3.37
C PHE A 231 -9.45 -35.63 -4.64
N PRO A 232 -8.39 -35.58 -5.47
CA PRO A 232 -8.42 -34.84 -6.71
C PRO A 232 -9.49 -35.41 -7.65
N LYS A 233 -10.39 -34.58 -8.18
CA LYS A 233 -11.36 -35.00 -9.20
C LYS A 233 -10.80 -34.75 -10.60
N GLY A 234 -10.35 -35.80 -11.30
CA GLY A 234 -9.86 -35.71 -12.69
C GLY A 234 -8.50 -35.03 -12.84
N ASP A 235 -7.94 -35.11 -14.04
CA ASP A 235 -6.59 -34.68 -14.44
C ASP A 235 -6.37 -33.16 -14.31
N PHE A 236 -6.35 -32.66 -13.08
CA PHE A 236 -5.74 -31.37 -12.80
C PHE A 236 -4.23 -31.55 -12.92
N PRO A 237 -3.50 -30.67 -13.65
CA PRO A 237 -2.05 -30.70 -13.71
C PRO A 237 -1.46 -30.20 -12.37
N GLY A 238 -1.79 -30.87 -11.27
CA GLY A 238 -1.31 -30.54 -9.93
C GLY A 238 0.10 -31.06 -9.67
N LYS A 239 0.70 -31.80 -10.62
CA LYS A 239 2.08 -32.29 -10.51
C LYS A 239 3.11 -31.37 -11.19
N ASP A 240 2.70 -30.46 -12.09
CA ASP A 240 3.63 -29.67 -12.92
C ASP A 240 3.48 -28.14 -12.79
N VAL A 241 2.63 -27.61 -11.90
CA VAL A 241 2.61 -26.16 -11.64
C VAL A 241 3.70 -25.82 -10.63
N ASN A 242 4.83 -25.31 -11.14
CA ASN A 242 5.88 -24.78 -10.30
C ASN A 242 5.32 -23.63 -9.45
N THR A 243 5.33 -23.77 -8.12
CA THR A 243 4.73 -22.79 -7.19
C THR A 243 5.56 -21.50 -7.05
N TYR A 244 6.64 -21.40 -7.81
CA TYR A 244 7.66 -20.37 -7.73
C TYR A 244 8.34 -20.18 -9.09
N GLY A 245 9.04 -19.06 -9.30
CA GLY A 245 9.79 -18.81 -10.53
C GLY A 245 8.92 -18.51 -11.76
N PHE A 246 7.75 -17.90 -11.58
CA PHE A 246 6.83 -17.63 -12.69
C PHE A 246 7.40 -16.64 -13.72
N TRP A 247 8.45 -15.90 -13.34
CA TRP A 247 9.13 -14.90 -14.18
C TRP A 247 10.13 -15.48 -15.17
N GLU A 248 10.57 -16.73 -15.02
CA GLU A 248 11.59 -17.32 -15.91
C GLU A 248 11.05 -17.54 -17.35
N ASN A 249 9.72 -17.53 -17.54
CA ASN A 249 9.05 -17.71 -18.84
C ASN A 249 8.68 -16.40 -19.55
N ILE A 250 9.20 -15.25 -19.12
CA ILE A 250 8.91 -13.96 -19.75
C ILE A 250 9.71 -13.84 -21.06
N SER A 251 9.17 -14.41 -22.13
CA SER A 251 9.55 -14.04 -23.50
C SER A 251 9.09 -12.60 -23.74
N SER A 252 10.06 -11.74 -23.98
CA SER A 252 9.94 -10.32 -24.26
C SER A 252 9.00 -10.03 -25.43
N LYS A 253 7.72 -9.81 -25.13
CA LYS A 253 6.79 -9.03 -25.94
C LYS A 253 5.85 -8.31 -24.99
N ASP A 254 6.12 -7.04 -24.79
CA ASP A 254 5.16 -5.96 -25.03
C ASP A 254 5.70 -4.67 -24.42
N LYS A 255 6.06 -3.73 -25.30
CA LYS A 255 6.09 -2.31 -24.99
C LYS A 255 4.80 -1.77 -25.58
N MET A 256 3.80 -1.47 -24.75
CA MET A 256 2.66 -0.70 -25.21
C MET A 256 2.64 0.64 -24.48
N SER A 257 2.86 1.70 -25.26
CA SER A 257 2.64 3.09 -24.87
C SER A 257 1.16 3.30 -24.62
N LEU A 258 0.83 3.78 -23.42
CA LEU A 258 -0.52 4.22 -23.08
C LEU A 258 -0.69 5.65 -23.59
N ASP A 259 -1.00 5.76 -24.89
CA ASP A 259 -1.17 7.02 -25.62
C ASP A 259 -2.59 7.61 -25.47
N LEU A 260 -3.24 7.33 -24.34
CA LEU A 260 -4.64 7.70 -24.07
C LEU A 260 -4.81 8.70 -22.93
N LEU A 261 -3.73 9.04 -22.20
CA LEU A 261 -3.83 10.15 -21.25
C LEU A 261 -3.63 11.43 -22.04
N SER A 262 -4.50 12.41 -21.79
CA SER A 262 -4.40 13.76 -22.32
C SER A 262 -2.97 14.30 -22.28
N GLU A 263 -2.59 15.09 -23.27
CA GLU A 263 -1.38 15.92 -23.18
C GLU A 263 -1.52 17.03 -22.13
N ASP A 264 -2.77 17.39 -21.79
CA ASP A 264 -3.08 18.34 -20.74
C ASP A 264 -2.76 17.74 -19.35
N ILE A 265 -1.74 18.31 -18.70
CA ILE A 265 -1.25 17.93 -17.37
C ILE A 265 -2.37 18.06 -16.32
N HIS A 266 -3.25 19.04 -16.45
CA HIS A 266 -4.36 19.23 -15.51
C HIS A 266 -5.35 18.05 -15.59
N ALA A 267 -5.79 17.68 -16.79
CA ALA A 267 -6.65 16.51 -16.99
C ALA A 267 -6.01 15.21 -16.48
N VAL A 268 -4.70 15.01 -16.70
CA VAL A 268 -3.95 13.86 -16.16
C VAL A 268 -3.96 13.86 -14.63
N ALA A 269 -3.83 15.03 -14.00
CA ALA A 269 -3.83 15.16 -12.55
C ALA A 269 -5.20 14.87 -11.94
N VAL A 270 -6.29 15.35 -12.54
CA VAL A 270 -7.67 15.02 -12.12
C VAL A 270 -7.92 13.52 -12.18
N GLN A 271 -7.56 12.88 -13.30
CA GLN A 271 -7.67 11.43 -13.45
C GLN A 271 -6.80 10.66 -12.44
N GLY A 272 -5.61 11.20 -12.14
CA GLY A 272 -4.70 10.65 -11.14
C GLY A 272 -5.28 10.71 -9.72
N MET A 273 -5.93 11.81 -9.35
CA MET A 273 -6.61 11.96 -8.06
C MET A 273 -7.77 10.99 -7.91
N GLU A 274 -8.61 10.85 -8.94
CA GLU A 274 -9.70 9.86 -8.93
C GLU A 274 -9.15 8.42 -8.77
N ALA A 275 -8.09 8.09 -9.52
CA ALA A 275 -7.46 6.78 -9.43
C ALA A 275 -6.85 6.51 -8.04
N TRP A 276 -6.27 7.51 -7.38
CA TRP A 276 -5.77 7.41 -6.01
C TRP A 276 -6.90 7.10 -5.00
N GLU A 277 -8.02 7.80 -5.11
CA GLU A 277 -9.17 7.59 -4.22
C GLU A 277 -9.85 6.23 -4.44
N ILE A 278 -10.00 5.80 -5.71
CA ILE A 278 -10.49 4.45 -6.04
C ILE A 278 -9.55 3.39 -5.46
N LEU A 279 -8.24 3.58 -5.58
CA LEU A 279 -7.24 2.65 -5.08
C LEU A 279 -7.33 2.52 -3.55
N ARG A 280 -7.33 3.64 -2.81
CA ARG A 280 -7.40 3.63 -1.33
C ARG A 280 -8.73 3.07 -0.82
N SER A 281 -9.85 3.57 -1.32
CA SER A 281 -11.19 3.15 -0.86
C SER A 281 -11.48 1.68 -1.21
N GLY A 282 -11.10 1.23 -2.40
CA GLY A 282 -11.23 -0.17 -2.79
C GLY A 282 -10.32 -1.07 -1.98
N ALA A 283 -9.08 -0.66 -1.69
CA ALA A 283 -8.17 -1.41 -0.82
C ALA A 283 -8.74 -1.58 0.60
N LEU A 284 -9.29 -0.51 1.19
CA LEU A 284 -9.98 -0.56 2.50
C LEU A 284 -11.09 -1.61 2.49
N ARG A 285 -11.98 -1.56 1.49
CA ARG A 285 -13.09 -2.53 1.33
C ARG A 285 -12.61 -3.98 1.18
N LEU A 286 -11.49 -4.20 0.50
CA LEU A 286 -10.91 -5.54 0.39
C LEU A 286 -10.32 -6.00 1.73
N MET A 287 -9.63 -5.11 2.44
CA MET A 287 -8.99 -5.41 3.73
C MET A 287 -9.98 -5.71 4.86
N GLU A 288 -11.25 -5.28 4.74
CA GLU A 288 -12.33 -5.69 5.65
C GLU A 288 -12.56 -7.21 5.68
N LYS A 289 -12.25 -7.92 4.58
CA LYS A 289 -12.46 -9.37 4.45
C LYS A 289 -11.18 -10.15 4.23
N TYR A 290 -10.24 -9.58 3.48
CA TYR A 290 -8.96 -10.20 3.17
C TYR A 290 -7.90 -9.74 4.15
N VAL A 291 -7.38 -10.69 4.93
CA VAL A 291 -6.37 -10.40 5.95
C VAL A 291 -5.06 -9.97 5.29
N VAL A 292 -4.51 -8.86 5.77
CA VAL A 292 -3.16 -8.39 5.45
C VAL A 292 -2.39 -8.21 6.76
N GLN A 293 -1.12 -8.60 6.74
CA GLN A 293 -0.22 -8.53 7.88
C GLN A 293 0.92 -7.56 7.58
N THR A 294 1.31 -6.76 8.57
CA THR A 294 2.51 -5.92 8.51
C THR A 294 3.44 -6.25 9.67
N CYS A 295 4.73 -6.02 9.49
CA CYS A 295 5.65 -6.02 10.61
C CYS A 295 5.47 -4.73 11.43
N GLY A 296 5.36 -4.86 12.76
CA GLY A 296 5.21 -3.71 13.64
C GLY A 296 6.42 -2.76 13.69
N TYR A 297 7.56 -3.08 13.06
CA TYR A 297 8.77 -2.26 13.12
C TYR A 297 9.40 -1.91 11.77
N CYS A 298 9.25 -2.75 10.73
CA CYS A 298 9.72 -2.46 9.38
C CYS A 298 8.56 -2.33 8.40
N SER A 299 8.85 -1.96 7.17
CA SER A 299 7.89 -1.82 6.07
C SER A 299 7.47 -3.15 5.43
N GLU A 300 7.87 -4.31 5.99
CA GLU A 300 7.52 -5.61 5.42
C GLU A 300 6.03 -5.88 5.60
N VAL A 301 5.40 -6.38 4.53
CA VAL A 301 3.98 -6.70 4.46
C VAL A 301 3.81 -8.08 3.84
N GLN A 302 2.80 -8.80 4.33
CA GLN A 302 2.34 -10.03 3.73
C GLN A 302 0.82 -9.99 3.59
N VAL A 303 0.33 -10.09 2.36
CA VAL A 303 -1.10 -10.34 2.12
C VAL A 303 -1.38 -11.82 2.38
N GLY A 304 -2.43 -12.08 3.16
CA GLY A 304 -2.82 -13.42 3.59
C GLY A 304 -2.92 -13.57 5.10
N PRO A 305 -3.50 -14.69 5.58
CA PRO A 305 -3.79 -14.89 7.00
C PRO A 305 -2.55 -15.11 7.87
N LYS A 306 -1.39 -15.39 7.26
CA LYS A 306 -0.14 -15.69 7.95
C LYS A 306 0.97 -14.82 7.37
N GLY A 307 1.69 -14.13 8.23
CA GLY A 307 2.96 -13.52 7.86
C GLY A 307 4.00 -14.58 7.47
N HIS A 308 4.91 -14.23 6.57
CA HIS A 308 5.99 -15.12 6.16
C HIS A 308 6.99 -15.40 7.30
N LYS A 309 7.76 -16.47 7.17
CA LYS A 309 8.77 -16.92 8.14
C LYS A 309 10.20 -16.53 7.77
N VAL A 310 10.37 -15.72 6.72
CA VAL A 310 11.66 -15.17 6.33
C VAL A 310 12.27 -14.33 7.46
N ARG A 311 13.57 -14.55 7.73
CA ARG A 311 14.35 -13.91 8.81
C ARG A 311 15.18 -12.73 8.29
N ASN A 312 14.53 -11.77 7.65
CA ASN A 312 15.16 -10.59 7.04
C ASN A 312 14.78 -9.27 7.73
N CYS A 313 14.11 -9.31 8.88
CA CYS A 313 13.80 -8.10 9.64
C CYS A 313 15.10 -7.47 10.17
N GLN A 314 15.39 -6.23 9.78
CA GLN A 314 16.55 -5.46 10.25
C GLN A 314 16.18 -4.34 11.22
N ALA A 315 14.90 -4.25 11.62
CA ALA A 315 14.41 -3.18 12.47
C ALA A 315 14.85 -3.35 13.94
N TYR A 316 14.33 -2.47 14.81
CA TYR A 316 14.66 -2.45 16.22
C TYR A 316 14.54 -3.83 16.89
N LYS A 317 15.56 -4.16 17.70
CA LYS A 317 15.73 -5.45 18.40
C LYS A 317 15.67 -6.69 17.50
N HIS A 318 16.07 -6.60 16.22
CA HIS A 318 16.05 -7.77 15.33
C HIS A 318 16.96 -8.92 15.77
N GLN A 319 18.11 -8.63 16.39
CA GLN A 319 19.02 -9.66 16.92
C GLN A 319 18.33 -10.53 17.97
N MET A 320 17.56 -9.91 18.88
CA MET A 320 16.77 -10.63 19.90
C MET A 320 15.61 -11.45 19.30
N LYS A 321 15.19 -11.13 18.07
CA LYS A 321 14.12 -11.83 17.34
C LYS A 321 14.67 -12.80 16.30
N ASP A 322 16.00 -12.98 16.21
CA ASP A 322 16.62 -13.83 15.18
C ASP A 322 16.17 -13.45 13.76
N GLY A 323 16.11 -12.13 13.49
CA GLY A 323 15.67 -11.58 12.21
C GLY A 323 14.18 -11.76 11.89
N GLN A 324 13.36 -12.29 12.82
CA GLN A 324 11.93 -12.51 12.59
C GLN A 324 11.10 -11.22 12.67
N HIS A 325 10.00 -11.23 11.92
CA HIS A 325 9.03 -10.14 11.90
C HIS A 325 8.04 -10.22 13.06
N ALA A 326 7.70 -9.06 13.61
CA ALA A 326 6.65 -8.92 14.62
C ALA A 326 5.33 -8.63 13.93
N TRP A 327 4.71 -9.67 13.36
CA TRP A 327 3.46 -9.54 12.60
C TRP A 327 2.32 -8.97 13.43
N GLN A 328 1.56 -8.07 12.80
CA GLN A 328 0.30 -7.51 13.28
C GLN A 328 -0.61 -7.24 12.09
N GLU A 329 -1.87 -6.95 12.38
CA GLU A 329 -2.84 -6.50 11.38
C GLU A 329 -2.39 -5.20 10.71
N ALA A 330 -2.46 -5.17 9.39
CA ALA A 330 -2.07 -4.02 8.58
C ALA A 330 -3.22 -3.03 8.41
N THR A 331 -2.89 -1.75 8.24
CA THR A 331 -3.81 -0.72 7.76
C THR A 331 -3.61 -0.48 6.26
N VAL A 332 -4.51 0.28 5.64
CA VAL A 332 -4.35 0.67 4.22
C VAL A 332 -3.03 1.42 3.98
N ASP A 333 -2.57 2.20 4.97
CA ASP A 333 -1.31 2.93 4.87
C ASP A 333 -0.07 2.01 4.99
N ASP A 334 -0.22 0.76 5.41
CA ASP A 334 0.89 -0.21 5.35
C ASP A 334 1.09 -0.75 3.93
N ILE A 335 0.02 -0.89 3.14
CA ILE A 335 0.08 -1.36 1.73
C ILE A 335 0.23 -0.21 0.74
N LEU A 336 -0.26 0.97 1.08
CA LEU A 336 -0.22 2.20 0.29
C LEU A 336 0.33 3.34 1.17
N PRO A 337 1.61 3.30 1.57
CA PRO A 337 2.15 4.26 2.52
C PRO A 337 2.13 5.69 1.99
N PRO A 338 1.38 6.61 2.65
CA PRO A 338 1.39 8.01 2.27
C PRO A 338 2.72 8.64 2.67
N VAL A 339 3.41 9.24 1.70
CA VAL A 339 4.58 10.09 1.96
C VAL A 339 4.08 11.49 2.25
N TYR A 340 3.96 11.88 3.51
CA TYR A 340 3.48 13.23 3.84
C TYR A 340 4.54 14.30 3.55
N VAL A 341 4.15 15.31 2.78
CA VAL A 341 4.94 16.50 2.43
C VAL A 341 4.23 17.75 2.93
N TRP A 342 4.97 18.86 3.04
CA TRP A 342 4.36 20.16 3.35
C TRP A 342 3.52 20.65 2.16
N HIS A 343 2.29 21.08 2.45
CA HIS A 343 1.37 21.58 1.43
C HIS A 343 1.80 22.98 0.97
N VAL A 344 1.81 23.21 -0.35
CA VAL A 344 2.11 24.52 -0.95
C VAL A 344 0.82 25.15 -1.48
N LEU A 345 0.34 26.22 -0.82
CA LEU A 345 -0.91 26.89 -1.16
C LEU A 345 -0.90 27.58 -2.53
N ASP A 346 0.21 28.25 -2.87
CA ASP A 346 0.40 28.89 -4.18
C ASP A 346 1.58 28.24 -4.92
N PRO A 347 1.32 27.25 -5.79
CA PRO A 347 2.36 26.58 -6.57
C PRO A 347 3.09 27.49 -7.55
N ARG A 348 2.55 28.67 -7.86
CA ARG A 348 3.17 29.68 -8.73
C ARG A 348 3.97 30.72 -7.95
N GLY A 349 3.89 30.69 -6.62
CA GLY A 349 4.66 31.58 -5.76
C GLY A 349 6.13 31.18 -5.75
N ASP A 350 7.01 32.12 -6.08
CA ASP A 350 8.47 31.90 -6.03
C ASP A 350 9.03 31.81 -4.59
N LYS A 351 8.18 31.95 -3.56
CA LYS A 351 8.58 31.98 -2.16
C LYS A 351 8.55 30.57 -1.55
N PRO A 352 9.70 30.05 -1.07
CA PRO A 352 9.73 28.76 -0.38
C PRO A 352 9.05 28.84 0.99
N LEU A 353 8.53 27.71 1.46
CA LEU A 353 8.02 27.58 2.82
C LEU A 353 9.14 27.81 3.85
N GLU A 354 8.95 28.75 4.76
CA GLU A 354 9.94 29.18 5.74
C GLU A 354 9.84 28.41 7.08
N HIS A 355 10.93 28.34 7.82
CA HIS A 355 10.96 27.56 9.07
C HIS A 355 10.12 28.18 10.19
N SER A 356 10.11 29.51 10.29
CA SER A 356 9.32 30.34 11.22
C SER A 356 7.84 29.99 11.17
N LEU A 357 7.29 29.84 9.97
CA LEU A 357 5.87 29.63 9.71
C LEU A 357 5.45 28.15 9.68
N LYS A 358 6.37 27.22 10.00
CA LYS A 358 6.13 25.77 10.00
C LYS A 358 4.87 25.36 10.77
N ARG A 359 4.53 26.07 11.85
CA ARG A 359 3.35 25.77 12.68
C ARG A 359 2.02 26.07 12.00
N TYR A 360 2.00 26.88 10.95
CA TYR A 360 0.80 27.26 10.20
C TYR A 360 0.57 26.36 9.00
N TYR A 361 1.64 25.79 8.43
CA TYR A 361 1.52 24.96 7.24
C TYR A 361 0.83 23.61 7.49
N GLY A 362 0.02 23.22 6.52
CA GLY A 362 -0.57 21.89 6.39
C GLY A 362 0.38 20.87 5.76
N ARG A 363 -0.09 19.63 5.67
CA ARG A 363 0.59 18.51 5.03
C ARG A 363 -0.36 17.72 4.15
N LEU A 364 0.15 17.17 3.06
CA LEU A 364 -0.58 16.27 2.18
C LEU A 364 0.25 15.04 1.83
N PRO A 365 -0.38 13.90 1.48
CA PRO A 365 0.35 12.84 0.80
C PRO A 365 0.99 13.39 -0.48
N ALA A 366 2.24 13.02 -0.76
CA ALA A 366 3.02 13.53 -1.88
C ALA A 366 2.31 13.33 -3.22
N VAL A 367 1.61 12.20 -3.37
CA VAL A 367 0.81 11.90 -4.57
C VAL A 367 -0.32 12.90 -4.76
N VAL A 368 -1.00 13.28 -3.67
CA VAL A 368 -2.08 14.26 -3.67
C VAL A 368 -1.51 15.65 -3.94
N GLU A 369 -0.43 16.05 -3.26
CA GLU A 369 0.26 17.33 -3.49
C GLU A 369 0.75 17.45 -4.94
N THR A 370 1.29 16.37 -5.52
CA THR A 370 1.77 16.35 -6.91
C THR A 370 0.64 16.65 -7.89
N PHE A 371 -0.54 16.07 -7.69
CA PHE A 371 -1.69 16.37 -8.54
C PHE A 371 -2.32 17.73 -8.24
N ALA A 372 -2.33 18.17 -6.98
CA ALA A 372 -2.80 19.49 -6.57
C ALA A 372 -1.99 20.60 -7.24
N GLN A 373 -0.66 20.48 -7.28
CA GLN A 373 0.22 21.43 -7.98
C GLN A 373 0.04 21.40 -9.50
N ALA A 374 -0.50 20.31 -10.06
CA ALA A 374 -0.92 20.24 -11.46
C ALA A 374 -2.35 20.81 -11.69
N GLY A 375 -2.96 21.39 -10.66
CA GLY A 375 -4.26 22.05 -10.70
C GLY A 375 -5.45 21.14 -10.38
N ALA A 376 -5.23 19.89 -9.96
CA ALA A 376 -6.34 19.03 -9.55
C ALA A 376 -6.90 19.46 -8.18
N HIS A 377 -8.22 19.38 -8.03
CA HIS A 377 -8.90 19.70 -6.78
C HIS A 377 -8.57 18.68 -5.67
N VAL A 378 -8.25 19.16 -4.47
CA VAL A 378 -8.00 18.31 -3.29
C VAL A 378 -9.32 18.00 -2.58
N SER A 379 -9.61 16.72 -2.31
CA SER A 379 -10.84 16.32 -1.63
C SER A 379 -10.94 16.88 -0.20
N GLU A 380 -12.17 17.18 0.24
CA GLU A 380 -12.50 17.62 1.61
C GLU A 380 -11.98 16.66 2.70
N ASN A 381 -11.76 15.38 2.37
CA ASN A 381 -11.15 14.41 3.28
C ASN A 381 -9.77 14.84 3.79
N TYR A 382 -9.09 15.74 3.08
CA TYR A 382 -7.79 16.28 3.46
C TYR A 382 -7.87 17.68 4.11
N ALA A 383 -9.05 18.29 4.27
CA ALA A 383 -9.22 19.67 4.78
C ALA A 383 -8.49 19.90 6.12
N SER A 384 -8.63 18.95 7.06
CA SER A 384 -7.93 19.00 8.36
C SER A 384 -6.40 18.91 8.25
N LEU A 385 -5.88 18.30 7.18
CA LEU A 385 -4.45 18.12 6.96
C LEU A 385 -3.84 19.34 6.28
N ILE A 386 -4.55 19.99 5.36
CA ILE A 386 -4.12 21.23 4.70
C ILE A 386 -4.24 22.47 5.60
N ARG A 387 -5.00 22.38 6.70
CA ARG A 387 -5.19 23.47 7.68
C ARG A 387 -5.77 24.73 7.05
N GLU A 388 -6.81 24.57 6.23
CA GLU A 388 -7.59 25.68 5.66
C GLU A 388 -8.17 26.61 6.73
N ASP A 389 -8.35 26.12 7.95
CA ASP A 389 -8.82 26.87 9.12
C ASP A 389 -7.77 27.81 9.73
N ILE A 390 -6.51 27.72 9.30
CA ILE A 390 -5.39 28.49 9.84
C ILE A 390 -4.90 29.48 8.78
N ALA A 391 -5.10 30.78 9.02
CA ALA A 391 -4.49 31.83 8.21
C ALA A 391 -2.96 31.82 8.37
N VAL A 392 -2.24 31.74 7.25
CA VAL A 392 -0.78 31.85 7.23
C VAL A 392 -0.41 33.33 7.27
N PRO A 393 0.40 33.79 8.25
CA PRO A 393 0.84 35.19 8.32
C PRO A 393 1.56 35.65 7.05
N GLU A 394 1.32 36.89 6.65
CA GLU A 394 2.06 37.51 5.54
C GLU A 394 3.52 37.84 5.93
N VAL A 395 4.36 38.19 4.94
CA VAL A 395 5.82 38.37 5.15
C VAL A 395 6.14 39.52 6.11
N ASP A 396 5.33 40.57 6.11
CA ASP A 396 5.42 41.68 7.05
C ASP A 396 4.92 41.32 8.47
N GLU A 397 4.07 40.30 8.56
CA GLU A 397 3.56 39.73 9.81
C GLU A 397 4.50 38.67 10.42
N GLU A 398 5.38 38.08 9.61
CA GLU A 398 6.33 37.02 10.01
C GLU A 398 7.18 37.42 11.23
N LYS A 399 7.56 38.70 11.33
CA LYS A 399 8.35 39.24 12.45
C LYS A 399 7.63 39.22 13.81
N TRP A 400 6.32 39.02 13.80
CA TRP A 400 5.47 38.99 15.01
C TRP A 400 5.07 37.56 15.42
N VAL A 401 5.52 36.55 14.68
CA VAL A 401 5.27 35.14 14.99
C VAL A 401 6.23 34.66 16.08
N VAL A 402 5.69 34.21 17.23
CA VAL A 402 6.43 33.80 18.45
C VAL A 402 6.65 32.29 18.57
#